data_AF-A0A6L8M547-F1
#
_entry.id   AF-A0A6L8M547-F1
#
_cell.length_a   1.000
_cell.length_b   1.000
_cell.length_c   1.000
_cell.angle_alpha   90.00
_cell.angle_beta   90.00
_cell.angle_gamma   90.00
#
_symmetry.space_group_name_H-M   'P 1'
#
loop_
_entity.id
_entity.type
_entity.pdbx_description
1 polymer ?
#
loop_
_entity_poly.entity_id
_entity_poly.type
_entity_poly.pdbx_seq_one_letter_code
_entity_poly.pdbx_strand_id
1 'polypeptide(L)'
;MTLKHIAVVGLTVFALSACQTTSVENIQTTASQATIDEAKKNFKNAKNYKVLDNGVIYYTKYLSGNFRWDPVRSKEISYRISCEDLRWYLERGMVARTALRGKGAVTYDYDLERCETETPTNIYGS
;
A
#
# COMPACT_ATOMS: atom_id res chain seq x y z
N MET A 1 -5.31 62.19 17.21
CA MET A 1 -4.73 61.09 16.43
C MET A 1 -4.44 59.93 17.37
N THR A 2 -5.09 58.79 17.19
CA THR A 2 -4.63 57.49 17.71
C THR A 2 -5.32 56.40 16.90
N LEU A 3 -4.64 55.93 15.85
CA LEU A 3 -5.05 54.79 15.03
C LEU A 3 -5.03 53.52 15.91
N LYS A 4 -6.15 52.79 15.97
CA LYS A 4 -6.17 51.42 16.49
C LYS A 4 -5.95 50.46 15.32
N HIS A 5 -4.72 50.00 15.15
CA HIS A 5 -4.40 48.94 14.20
C HIS A 5 -4.94 47.60 14.73
N ILE A 6 -6.00 47.09 14.11
CA ILE A 6 -6.42 45.70 14.28
C ILE A 6 -5.59 44.87 13.31
N ALA A 7 -4.54 44.24 13.81
CA ALA A 7 -3.73 43.29 13.04
C ALA A 7 -4.54 41.99 12.88
N VAL A 8 -5.01 41.73 11.66
CA VAL A 8 -5.58 40.44 11.27
C VAL A 8 -4.43 39.43 11.20
N VAL A 9 -4.31 38.58 12.22
CA VAL A 9 -3.39 37.43 12.19
C VAL A 9 -4.07 36.33 11.39
N GLY A 10 -3.77 36.28 10.08
CA GLY A 10 -4.14 35.16 9.22
C GLY A 10 -3.36 33.91 9.63
N LEU A 11 -4.06 32.97 10.27
CA LEU A 11 -3.51 31.65 10.58
C LEU A 11 -3.58 30.79 9.30
N THR A 12 -2.58 30.88 8.44
CA THR A 12 -2.38 29.92 7.36
C THR A 12 -1.91 28.60 7.96
N VAL A 13 -2.86 27.70 8.24
CA VAL A 13 -2.55 26.30 8.54
C VAL A 13 -2.09 25.67 7.23
N PHE A 14 -0.78 25.67 7.01
CA PHE A 14 -0.16 24.74 6.08
C PHE A 14 -0.39 23.34 6.63
N ALA A 15 -1.48 22.70 6.21
CA ALA A 15 -1.66 21.27 6.40
C ALA A 15 -0.57 20.59 5.57
N LEU A 16 0.59 20.38 6.19
CA LEU A 16 1.58 19.44 5.73
C LEU A 16 0.89 18.07 5.77
N SER A 17 0.30 17.66 4.65
CA SER A 17 0.00 16.25 4.38
C SER A 17 1.33 15.52 4.18
N ALA A 18 2.12 15.44 5.25
CA ALA A 18 3.22 14.51 5.33
C ALA A 18 2.61 13.14 5.07
N CYS A 19 3.07 12.45 4.02
CA CYS A 19 2.69 11.09 3.69
C CYS A 19 2.94 10.20 4.90
N GLN A 20 1.93 10.04 5.77
CA GLN A 20 1.98 9.06 6.83
C GLN A 20 1.85 7.71 6.14
N THR A 21 2.98 7.00 6.07
CA THR A 21 2.94 5.59 5.67
C THR A 21 2.27 4.88 6.84
N THR A 22 0.98 4.55 6.70
CA THR A 22 0.24 3.85 7.76
C THR A 22 1.00 2.59 8.16
N SER A 23 1.25 2.41 9.46
CA SER A 23 1.87 1.19 9.98
C SER A 23 1.08 -0.02 9.48
N VAL A 24 1.76 -1.09 9.07
CA VAL A 24 1.07 -2.24 8.47
C VAL A 24 0.10 -2.89 9.46
N GLU A 25 0.41 -2.81 10.75
CA GLU A 25 -0.39 -3.28 11.87
C GLU A 25 -1.68 -2.48 12.08
N ASN A 26 -1.72 -1.23 11.61
CA ASN A 26 -2.87 -0.34 11.77
C ASN A 26 -3.84 -0.38 10.58
N ILE A 27 -3.50 -1.10 9.52
CA ILE A 27 -4.40 -1.31 8.39
C ILE A 27 -5.60 -2.11 8.89
N GLN A 28 -6.79 -1.55 8.71
CA GLN A 28 -8.05 -2.21 9.02
C GLN A 28 -8.43 -3.13 7.87
N THR A 29 -8.87 -4.34 8.19
CA THR A 29 -9.37 -5.32 7.23
C THR A 29 -10.72 -5.85 7.69
N THR A 30 -11.53 -6.36 6.76
CA THR A 30 -12.85 -6.95 7.05
C THR A 30 -12.81 -8.47 6.98
N ALA A 31 -11.63 -9.05 6.80
CA ALA A 31 -11.44 -10.48 6.66
C ALA A 31 -11.83 -11.26 7.91
N SER A 32 -12.51 -12.38 7.71
CA SER A 32 -12.77 -13.33 8.78
C SER A 32 -11.48 -14.00 9.25
N GLN A 33 -11.44 -14.42 10.52
CA GLN A 33 -10.29 -15.18 11.03
C GLN A 33 -10.02 -16.46 10.21
N ALA A 34 -11.07 -17.13 9.73
CA ALA A 34 -10.93 -18.31 8.88
C ALA A 34 -10.18 -18.00 7.58
N THR A 35 -10.49 -16.86 6.94
CA THR A 35 -9.78 -16.38 5.74
C THR A 35 -8.31 -16.11 6.06
N ILE A 36 -8.03 -15.45 7.19
CA ILE A 36 -6.67 -15.12 7.62
C ILE A 36 -5.85 -16.39 7.86
N ASP A 37 -6.44 -17.39 8.52
CA ASP A 37 -5.78 -18.65 8.82
C ASP A 37 -5.52 -19.48 7.55
N GLU A 38 -6.45 -19.47 6.60
CA GLU A 38 -6.25 -20.06 5.28
C GLU A 38 -5.10 -19.37 4.52
N ALA A 39 -5.07 -18.04 4.51
CA ALA A 39 -3.97 -17.29 3.92
C ALA A 39 -2.63 -17.64 4.58
N LYS A 40 -2.56 -17.65 5.91
CA LYS A 40 -1.36 -18.06 6.66
C LYS A 40 -0.90 -19.46 6.27
N LYS A 41 -1.83 -20.40 6.12
CA LYS A 41 -1.53 -21.77 5.68
C LYS A 41 -0.97 -21.79 4.26
N ASN A 42 -1.61 -21.10 3.32
CA ASN A 42 -1.22 -21.10 1.91
C ASN A 42 0.14 -20.42 1.67
N PHE A 43 0.46 -19.37 2.44
CA PHE A 43 1.71 -18.62 2.31
C PHE A 43 2.82 -19.02 3.30
N LYS A 44 2.62 -20.05 4.14
CA LYS A 44 3.54 -20.44 5.22
C LYS A 44 5.00 -20.59 4.78
N ASN A 45 5.25 -21.09 3.58
CA ASN A 45 6.58 -21.35 3.04
C ASN A 45 6.98 -20.40 1.90
N ALA A 46 6.16 -19.40 1.61
CA ALA A 46 6.41 -18.46 0.53
C ALA A 46 7.35 -17.35 1.02
N LYS A 47 8.64 -17.43 0.67
CA LYS A 47 9.71 -16.57 1.23
C LYS A 47 9.45 -15.06 1.17
N ASN A 48 8.72 -14.59 0.17
CA ASN A 48 8.46 -13.17 -0.04
C ASN A 48 7.14 -12.70 0.57
N TYR A 49 6.36 -13.59 1.19
CA TYR A 49 5.06 -13.30 1.75
C TYR A 49 5.07 -13.48 3.27
N LYS A 50 4.34 -12.60 3.95
CA LYS A 50 3.96 -12.75 5.35
C LYS A 50 2.49 -12.39 5.46
N VAL A 51 1.71 -13.23 6.13
CA VAL A 51 0.32 -12.90 6.47
C VAL A 51 0.28 -12.46 7.93
N LEU A 52 -0.22 -11.26 8.17
CA LEU A 52 -0.33 -10.68 9.50
C LEU A 52 -1.66 -11.05 10.18
N ASP A 53 -1.70 -10.94 11.50
CA ASP A 53 -2.89 -11.26 12.30
C ASP A 53 -4.05 -10.32 12.02
N ASN A 54 -3.77 -9.08 11.58
CA ASN A 54 -4.78 -8.11 11.18
C ASN A 54 -5.30 -8.33 9.74
N GLY A 55 -4.98 -9.44 9.09
CA GLY A 55 -5.50 -9.79 7.76
C GLY A 55 -4.79 -9.11 6.58
N VAL A 56 -3.61 -8.55 6.80
CA VAL A 56 -2.76 -8.02 5.72
C VAL A 56 -1.87 -9.12 5.15
N ILE A 57 -1.91 -9.30 3.82
CA ILE A 57 -0.92 -10.08 3.07
C ILE A 57 0.21 -9.13 2.66
N TYR A 58 1.38 -9.30 3.26
CA TYR A 58 2.55 -8.46 3.05
C TYR A 58 3.54 -9.15 2.13
N TYR A 59 3.66 -8.66 0.89
CA TYR A 59 4.66 -9.09 -0.07
C TYR A 59 5.87 -8.17 -0.03
N THR A 60 7.09 -8.71 0.05
CA THR A 60 8.34 -7.93 -0.02
C THR A 60 9.25 -8.40 -1.14
N LYS A 61 9.79 -7.45 -1.89
CA LYS A 61 10.88 -7.69 -2.83
C LYS A 61 11.98 -6.67 -2.65
N TYR A 62 13.21 -7.16 -2.49
CA TYR A 62 14.40 -6.33 -2.40
C TYR A 62 15.15 -6.33 -3.73
N LEU A 63 15.64 -5.16 -4.12
CA LEU A 63 16.46 -4.97 -5.31
C LEU A 63 17.82 -4.42 -4.88
N SER A 64 18.87 -5.19 -5.17
CA SER A 64 20.24 -4.95 -4.75
C SER A 64 21.10 -4.33 -5.87
N GLY A 65 22.27 -3.82 -5.50
CA GLY A 65 23.27 -3.30 -6.45
C GLY A 65 22.94 -1.90 -6.98
N ASN A 66 23.22 -1.69 -8.27
CA ASN A 66 23.07 -0.37 -8.92
C ASN A 66 21.74 -0.18 -9.65
N PHE A 67 20.84 -1.16 -9.57
CA PHE A 67 19.50 -1.05 -10.12
C PHE A 67 18.61 -0.15 -9.24
N ARG A 68 17.53 0.36 -9.82
CA ARG A 68 16.50 1.16 -9.13
C ARG A 68 15.12 0.70 -9.57
N TRP A 69 14.16 0.76 -8.66
CA TRP A 69 12.74 0.61 -8.99
C TRP A 69 12.25 1.76 -9.88
N ASP A 70 11.78 1.42 -11.06
CA ASP A 70 11.03 2.34 -11.92
C ASP A 70 9.61 2.53 -11.34
N PRO A 71 9.11 3.78 -11.17
CA PRO A 71 7.80 4.02 -10.57
C PRO A 71 6.62 3.39 -11.33
N VAL A 72 6.65 3.42 -12.67
CA VAL A 72 5.56 2.88 -13.50
C VAL A 72 5.51 1.37 -13.35
N ARG A 73 6.67 0.72 -13.52
CA ARG A 73 6.82 -0.73 -13.36
C ARG A 73 6.52 -1.19 -11.94
N SER A 74 6.85 -0.37 -10.95
CA SER A 74 6.55 -0.65 -9.54
C SER A 74 5.05 -0.68 -9.27
N LYS A 75 4.31 0.30 -9.78
CA LYS A 75 2.84 0.33 -9.67
C LYS A 75 2.23 -0.87 -10.38
N GLU A 76 2.72 -1.19 -11.58
CA GLU A 76 2.25 -2.32 -12.36
C GLU A 76 2.45 -3.67 -11.64
N ILE A 77 3.68 -3.97 -11.19
CA ILE A 77 3.97 -5.22 -10.48
C ILE A 77 3.14 -5.33 -9.20
N SER A 78 3.00 -4.22 -8.47
CA SER A 78 2.21 -4.19 -7.24
C SER A 78 0.73 -4.45 -7.52
N TYR A 79 0.18 -3.88 -8.59
CA TYR A 79 -1.18 -4.16 -9.02
C TYR A 79 -1.35 -5.62 -9.42
N ARG A 80 -0.46 -6.19 -10.23
CA ARG A 80 -0.58 -7.59 -10.66
C ARG A 80 -0.55 -8.56 -9.47
N ILE A 81 0.41 -8.37 -8.56
CA ILE A 81 0.49 -9.20 -7.34
C ILE A 81 -0.78 -9.04 -6.50
N SER A 82 -1.20 -7.81 -6.23
CA SER A 82 -2.32 -7.58 -5.32
C SER A 82 -3.69 -7.88 -5.94
N CYS A 83 -3.96 -7.32 -7.11
CA CYS A 83 -5.28 -7.28 -7.74
C CYS A 83 -5.56 -8.44 -8.71
N GLU A 84 -4.53 -9.13 -9.22
CA GLU A 84 -4.68 -10.33 -10.04
C GLU A 84 -4.39 -11.57 -9.20
N ASP A 85 -3.16 -11.72 -8.70
CA ASP A 85 -2.72 -12.95 -8.02
C ASP A 85 -3.40 -13.15 -6.65
N LEU A 86 -3.62 -12.07 -5.89
CA LEU A 86 -4.22 -12.12 -4.55
C LEU A 86 -5.71 -11.76 -4.53
N ARG A 87 -6.36 -11.63 -5.69
CA ARG A 87 -7.74 -11.12 -5.79
C ARG A 87 -8.73 -11.85 -4.88
N TRP A 88 -8.64 -13.18 -4.83
CA TRP A 88 -9.51 -14.02 -4.01
C TRP A 88 -9.50 -13.64 -2.52
N TYR A 89 -8.36 -13.19 -2.00
CA TYR A 89 -8.21 -12.74 -0.61
C TYR A 89 -8.78 -11.34 -0.41
N LEU A 90 -8.59 -10.44 -1.39
CA LEU A 90 -9.15 -9.08 -1.36
C LEU A 90 -10.69 -9.12 -1.38
N GLU A 91 -11.27 -9.98 -2.20
CA GLU A 91 -12.72 -10.24 -2.24
C GLU A 91 -13.27 -10.76 -0.90
N ARG A 92 -12.40 -11.28 -0.04
CA ARG A 92 -12.74 -11.75 1.32
C ARG A 92 -12.30 -10.79 2.41
N GLY A 93 -12.08 -9.53 2.05
CA GLY A 93 -11.84 -8.44 3.00
C GLY A 93 -10.40 -8.34 3.50
N MET A 94 -9.45 -9.07 2.93
CA MET A 94 -8.03 -8.87 3.23
C MET A 94 -7.48 -7.66 2.46
N VAL A 95 -6.32 -7.18 2.90
CA VAL A 95 -5.56 -6.12 2.20
C VAL A 95 -4.20 -6.67 1.79
N ALA A 96 -3.75 -6.34 0.58
CA ALA A 96 -2.42 -6.71 0.10
C ALA A 96 -1.49 -5.50 0.12
N ARG A 97 -0.38 -5.60 0.86
CA ARG A 97 0.70 -4.61 0.88
C ARG A 97 1.89 -5.14 0.10
N THR A 98 2.26 -4.43 -0.97
CA THR A 98 3.48 -4.69 -1.75
C THR A 98 4.58 -3.71 -1.36
N ALA A 99 5.66 -4.25 -0.81
CA ALA A 99 6.82 -3.53 -0.30
C ALA A 99 8.04 -3.75 -1.21
N LEU A 100 8.31 -2.79 -2.08
CA LEU A 100 9.50 -2.78 -2.93
C LEU A 100 10.62 -2.04 -2.20
N ARG A 101 11.76 -2.68 -2.00
CA ARG A 101 12.87 -2.20 -1.15
C ARG A 101 14.16 -2.08 -1.96
N GLY A 102 15.07 -1.20 -1.52
CA GLY A 102 16.27 -0.81 -2.27
C GLY A 102 16.17 0.60 -2.85
N LYS A 103 16.98 0.92 -3.86
CA LYS A 103 16.93 2.24 -4.52
C LYS A 103 15.57 2.44 -5.21
N GLY A 104 14.91 3.57 -4.94
CA GLY A 104 13.56 3.83 -5.45
C GLY A 104 12.46 3.08 -4.71
N ALA A 105 12.71 2.64 -3.47
CA ALA A 105 11.74 1.92 -2.64
C ALA A 105 10.36 2.60 -2.62
N VAL A 106 9.33 1.79 -2.65
CA VAL A 106 7.93 2.22 -2.63
C VAL A 106 7.08 1.15 -1.96
N THR A 107 5.96 1.56 -1.39
CA THR A 107 4.97 0.66 -0.79
C THR A 107 3.62 0.99 -1.39
N TYR A 108 2.86 -0.03 -1.78
CA TYR A 108 1.49 0.10 -2.25
C TYR A 108 0.58 -0.83 -1.47
N ASP A 109 -0.57 -0.31 -1.06
CA ASP A 109 -1.63 -1.06 -0.41
C ASP A 109 -2.82 -1.15 -1.34
N TYR A 110 -3.36 -2.35 -1.47
CA TYR A 110 -4.51 -2.64 -2.31
C TYR A 110 -5.54 -3.42 -1.50
N ASP A 111 -6.72 -2.84 -1.38
CA ASP A 111 -7.96 -3.53 -1.08
C ASP A 111 -8.74 -3.77 -2.39
N LEU A 112 -9.91 -4.39 -2.29
CA LEU A 112 -10.76 -4.64 -3.45
C LEU A 112 -11.17 -3.35 -4.16
N GLU A 113 -11.59 -2.33 -3.40
CA GLU A 113 -12.06 -1.05 -3.94
C GLU A 113 -10.98 -0.38 -4.80
N ARG A 114 -9.75 -0.32 -4.30
CA ARG A 114 -8.63 0.24 -5.05
C ARG A 114 -8.34 -0.56 -6.31
N CYS A 115 -8.42 -1.89 -6.26
CA CYS A 115 -8.21 -2.73 -7.44
C CYS A 115 -9.25 -2.46 -8.54
N GLU A 116 -10.48 -2.15 -8.17
CA GLU A 116 -11.58 -1.86 -9.10
C GLU A 116 -11.54 -0.45 -9.66
N THR A 117 -10.92 0.50 -8.94
CA THR A 117 -10.87 1.92 -9.32
C THR A 117 -9.55 2.37 -9.92
N GLU A 118 -8.42 1.73 -9.57
CA GLU A 118 -7.07 2.14 -9.98
C GLU A 118 -6.33 1.11 -10.85
N THR A 119 -6.97 0.64 -11.93
CA THR A 119 -6.28 -0.22 -12.91
C THR A 119 -5.20 0.60 -13.65
N PRO A 120 -3.90 0.21 -13.59
CA PRO A 120 -2.86 0.93 -14.31
C PRO A 120 -3.08 0.87 -15.82
N THR A 121 -2.94 2.02 -16.50
CA THR A 121 -3.22 2.14 -17.93
C THR A 121 -2.22 1.43 -18.84
N ASN A 122 -1.12 0.90 -18.30
CA ASN A 122 -0.04 0.28 -19.08
C ASN A 122 0.44 -1.08 -18.53
N ILE A 123 -0.49 -1.94 -18.11
CA ILE A 123 -0.18 -3.29 -17.58
C ILE A 123 0.44 -4.27 -18.61
N TYR A 124 0.47 -3.91 -19.89
CA TYR A 124 1.04 -4.74 -20.97
C TYR A 124 1.93 -3.96 -21.94
N GLY A 125 2.35 -2.73 -21.61
CA GLY A 125 3.26 -1.96 -22.44
C GLY A 125 4.66 -2.53 -22.40
N SER A 126 4.99 -3.30 -23.43
CA SER A 126 6.34 -3.77 -23.77
C SER A 126 7.28 -2.62 -24.10
#